data_AF-A0A5A8AHW3-F1
#
_entry.id   AF-A0A5A8AHW3-F1
#
_cell.length_a   1.000
_cell.length_b   1.000
_cell.length_c   1.000
_cell.angle_alpha   90.00
_cell.angle_beta   90.00
_cell.angle_gamma   90.00
#
_symmetry.space_group_name_H-M   'P 1'
#
loop_
_entity.id
_entity.type
_entity.pdbx_description
1 polymer ?
#
loop_
_entity_poly.entity_id
_entity_poly.type
_entity_poly.pdbx_seq_one_letter_code
_entity_poly.pdbx_strand_id
1 'polypeptide(L)' 'MKQTDNIMKAEPGKCFRRKIDGVIFGDEIYLGTTCYLDGIKLEKPIQENPDDFEEIDIGAETEEAD' A
#
# COMPACT_ATOMS: atom_id res chain seq x y z
N MET A 1 4.77 -5.51 -10.86
CA MET A 1 4.09 -6.20 -9.76
C MET A 1 3.96 -7.68 -10.03
N LYS A 2 4.34 -8.52 -9.07
CA LYS A 2 4.02 -9.96 -9.02
C LYS A 2 3.15 -10.25 -7.80
N GLN A 3 2.07 -11.01 -7.98
CA GLN A 3 1.24 -11.52 -6.89
C GLN A 3 1.37 -13.04 -6.79
N THR A 4 1.44 -13.57 -5.56
CA THR A 4 1.34 -15.00 -5.27
C THR A 4 0.57 -15.17 -3.97
N ASP A 5 -0.58 -15.85 -4.04
CA ASP A 5 -1.56 -15.92 -2.95
C ASP A 5 -1.95 -14.51 -2.44
N ASN A 6 -1.73 -14.25 -1.15
CA ASN A 6 -1.98 -12.96 -0.51
C ASN A 6 -0.71 -12.09 -0.41
N ILE A 7 0.38 -12.45 -1.10
CA ILE A 7 1.63 -11.69 -1.10
C ILE A 7 1.74 -10.91 -2.41
N MET A 8 2.03 -9.62 -2.30
CA MET A 8 2.34 -8.77 -3.45
C MET A 8 3.77 -8.27 -3.35
N LYS A 9 4.47 -8.29 -4.49
CA LYS A 9 5.83 -7.79 -4.62
C LYS A 9 5.93 -6.76 -5.75
N ALA A 10 6.46 -5.60 -5.44
CA ALA A 10 6.66 -4.50 -6.37
C ALA A 10 7.82 -4.80 -7.32
N GLU A 11 7.87 -4.10 -8.46
CA GLU A 11 9.06 -4.09 -9.31
C GLU A 11 10.29 -3.51 -8.58
N PRO A 12 11.52 -3.90 -8.96
CA PRO A 12 12.74 -3.36 -8.36
C PRO A 12 12.77 -1.83 -8.38
N GLY A 13 13.05 -1.22 -7.23
CA GLY A 13 13.09 0.24 -7.07
C GLY A 13 11.73 0.89 -6.80
N LYS A 14 10.66 0.10 -6.65
CA LYS A 14 9.31 0.57 -6.33
C LYS A 14 8.82 0.07 -4.98
N CYS A 15 7.81 0.75 -4.45
CA CYS A 15 7.06 0.35 -3.28
C CYS A 15 5.55 0.50 -3.51
N PHE A 16 4.72 0.07 -2.57
CA PHE A 16 3.27 0.17 -2.70
C PHE A 16 2.71 1.39 -1.98
N ARG A 17 1.79 2.10 -2.63
CA ARG A 17 0.90 3.08 -2.00
C ARG A 17 -0.52 2.55 -1.99
N ARG A 18 -1.20 2.60 -0.85
CA ARG A 18 -2.62 2.29 -0.76
C ARG A 18 -3.44 3.50 -1.22
N LYS A 19 -4.31 3.30 -2.21
CA LYS A 19 -5.01 4.38 -2.94
C LYS A 19 -5.97 5.18 -2.08
N ILE A 20 -6.62 4.53 -1.10
CA ILE A 20 -7.69 5.16 -0.30
C ILE A 20 -7.16 6.16 0.73
N ASP A 21 -5.98 5.92 1.30
CA ASP A 21 -5.41 6.73 2.38
C ASP A 21 -3.97 7.20 2.13
N GLY A 22 -3.39 6.84 0.98
CA GLY A 22 -2.05 7.28 0.58
C GLY A 22 -0.91 6.67 1.39
N VAL A 23 -1.19 5.72 2.28
CA VAL A 23 -0.17 5.09 3.13
C VAL A 23 0.84 4.34 2.25
N ILE A 24 2.13 4.60 2.49
CA ILE A 24 3.25 3.97 1.80
C ILE A 24 3.69 2.73 2.59
N PHE A 25 3.78 1.63 1.87
CA PHE A 25 4.28 0.34 2.35
C PHE A 25 5.62 0.03 1.69
N GLY A 26 6.24 -1.09 2.09
CA GLY A 26 7.46 -1.58 1.44
C GLY A 26 7.23 -2.10 0.02
N ASP A 27 8.27 -2.73 -0.52
CA ASP A 27 8.25 -3.43 -1.81
C ASP A 27 7.56 -4.81 -1.74
N GLU A 28 7.29 -5.31 -0.53
CA GLU A 28 6.54 -6.54 -0.27
C GLU A 28 5.44 -6.29 0.76
N ILE A 29 4.19 -6.65 0.43
CA ILE A 29 3.03 -6.53 1.33
C ILE A 29 2.22 -7.83 1.38
N TYR A 30 1.61 -8.05 2.53
CA TYR A 30 0.65 -9.14 2.76
C TYR A 30 -0.74 -8.56 2.78
N LEU A 31 -1.57 -8.94 1.83
CA LEU A 31 -2.99 -8.60 1.80
C LEU A 31 -3.68 -9.30 2.97
N GLY A 32 -4.38 -8.50 3.77
CA GLY A 32 -5.12 -8.97 4.93
C GLY A 32 -6.44 -8.25 5.10
N THR A 33 -6.92 -8.25 6.34
CA THR A 33 -8.10 -7.48 6.72
C THR A 33 -7.64 -6.18 7.39
N THR A 34 -7.98 -5.04 6.81
CA THR A 34 -7.72 -3.74 7.43
C THR A 34 -8.89 -3.31 8.32
N CYS A 35 -8.56 -2.84 9.52
CA CYS A 35 -9.52 -2.30 10.49
C CYS A 35 -9.39 -0.76 10.62
N TYR A 36 -8.37 -0.18 10.00
CA TYR A 36 -8.05 1.24 10.10
C TYR A 36 -7.59 1.78 8.73
N LEU A 37 -8.09 2.96 8.36
CA LEU A 37 -7.60 3.73 7.23
C LEU A 37 -7.25 5.13 7.73
N ASP A 38 -6.07 5.65 7.40
CA ASP A 38 -5.58 6.94 7.88
C ASP A 38 -5.71 7.14 9.42
N GLY A 39 -5.43 6.07 10.19
CA GLY A 39 -5.59 6.08 11.65
C GLY A 39 -7.04 6.07 12.16
N ILE A 40 -8.04 6.10 11.27
CA ILE A 40 -9.47 6.07 11.61
C ILE A 40 -9.96 4.63 11.64
N LYS A 41 -10.56 4.22 12.76
CA LYS A 41 -11.18 2.90 12.90
C LYS A 41 -12.40 2.79 11.99
N LEU A 42 -12.44 1.73 11.19
CA LEU A 42 -13.58 1.44 10.31
C LEU A 42 -14.78 0.90 11.10
N GLU A 43 -16.00 1.22 10.65
CA GLU A 43 -17.22 0.61 11.18
C GLU A 43 -17.22 -0.91 10.93
N LYS A 44 -16.73 -1.32 9.76
CA LYS A 44 -16.57 -2.72 9.36
C LYS A 44 -15.18 -2.92 8.77
N PRO A 45 -14.46 -3.99 9.17
CA PRO A 45 -13.19 -4.32 8.54
C PRO A 45 -13.35 -4.58 7.03
N ILE A 46 -12.33 -4.22 6.26
CA ILE A 46 -12.31 -4.40 4.80
C ILE A 46 -11.22 -5.42 4.46
N GLN A 47 -11.55 -6.37 3.59
CA GLN A 47 -10.55 -7.28 3.03
C GLN A 47 -9.80 -6.56 1.91
N GLU A 48 -8.48 -6.45 2.05
CA GLU A 48 -7.63 -5.79 1.07
C GLU A 48 -7.48 -6.63 -0.19
N ASN A 49 -7.45 -5.95 -1.33
CA ASN A 49 -7.25 -6.53 -2.64
C ASN A 49 -6.06 -5.83 -3.33
N PRO A 50 -5.42 -6.48 -4.32
CA PRO A 50 -4.32 -5.87 -5.06
C PRO A 50 -4.69 -4.53 -5.71
N ASP A 51 -5.94 -4.39 -6.15
CA ASP A 51 -6.46 -3.17 -6.78
C ASP A 51 -6.52 -1.97 -5.82
N ASP A 52 -6.43 -2.19 -4.50
CA ASP A 52 -6.38 -1.12 -3.51
C ASP A 52 -5.00 -0.43 -3.48
N PHE A 53 -4.01 -0.98 -4.17
CA PHE A 53 -2.63 -0.49 -4.17
C PHE A 53 -2.17 -0.09 -5.57
N GLU A 54 -1.15 0.76 -5.60
CA GLU A 54 -0.39 1.11 -6.80
C GLU A 54 1.11 1.07 -6.49
N GLU A 55 1.93 0.79 -7.51
CA GLU A 55 3.38 0.90 -7.38
C GLU A 55 3.81 2.35 -7.57
N ILE A 56 4.65 2.85 -6.68
CA ILE A 56 5.31 4.15 -6.77
C ILE A 56 6.83 3.96 -6.73
N ASP A 57 7.59 4.82 -7.40
CA ASP A 57 9.05 4.78 -7.35
C ASP A 57 9.56 5.27 -5.98
N ILE A 58 10.54 4.57 -5.39
CA ILE A 58 11.10 4.90 -4.06
C ILE A 58 11.76 6.29 -4.04
N GLY A 59 12.11 6.83 -5.21
CA GLY A 59 12.66 8.18 -5.40
C GLY A 59 11.64 9.26 -5.74
N ALA A 60 10.33 8.98 -5.70
CA ALA A 60 9.30 9.98 -5.92
C ALA A 60 9.20 10.90 -4.69
N GLU A 61 9.92 12.02 -4.76
CA GLU A 61 9.75 13.30 -4.04
C GLU A 61 9.18 13.19 -2.61
N THR A 62 10.09 13.17 -1.63
CA THR A 62 9.80 13.88 -0.39
C THR A 62 9.91 15.36 -0.73
N GLU A 63 8.79 16.06 -0.91
CA GLU A 63 8.82 17.51 -0.76
C GLU A 63 9.29 17.78 0.68
N GLU A 64 10.58 18.08 0.82
CA GLU A 64 11.09 18.72 2.03
C GLU A 64 10.29 20.01 2.20
N ALA A 65 9.38 20.02 3.17
CA ALA A 65 8.70 21.24 3.56
C ALA A 65 9.76 22.22 4.10
N ASP A 66 10.04 23.27 3.35
CA ASP A 66 10.86 24.43 3.72
C ASP A 66 10.28 25.16 4.94
#